data_AF-A0A3P7J0J9-F1
#
_entry.id   AF-A0A3P7J0J9-F1
#
_cell.length_a   1.000
_cell.length_b   1.000
_cell.length_c   1.000
_cell.angle_alpha   90.00
_cell.angle_beta   90.00
_cell.angle_gamma   90.00
#
_symmetry.space_group_name_H-M   'P 1'
#
loop_
_entity.id
_entity.type
_entity.pdbx_description
1 polymer ?
#
loop_
_entity_poly.entity_id
_entity_poly.type
_entity_poly.pdbx_seq_one_letter_code
_entity_poly.pdbx_strand_id
1 'polypeptide(L)'
;MALVTMEKMEKDRTGYFSRWDGVRDIDVWKWELSRDFTDCVQSFNCGTNIWAKNHILRRLRWLDNKPAAQLATLAYLAIWHGYHLGYFLLFGLEFGCVSAQQQLYKLIDQTPGWAEFIAKPSVRPFIWLFGRITTLYSMGFAFLTFGLVKTRYWFGPVKSMYFLIYIIYFAIWPMLYHVLSTVLPRKPKQDKKVLRNQLNSNLAEKKVS
;
A
#
# COMPACT_ATOMS: atom_id res chain seq x y z
N MET A 1 2.13 27.26 -9.65
CA MET A 1 0.90 27.51 -10.45
C MET A 1 -0.29 26.97 -9.65
N ALA A 2 -0.68 27.72 -8.61
CA ALA A 2 -1.76 27.40 -7.68
C ALA A 2 -3.04 28.13 -8.12
N LEU A 3 -3.50 27.87 -9.35
CA LEU A 3 -4.58 28.63 -9.99
C LEU A 3 -5.49 27.72 -10.83
N VAL A 4 -6.00 26.65 -10.22
CA VAL A 4 -7.24 26.03 -10.73
C VAL A 4 -8.13 25.70 -9.54
N THR A 5 -9.32 26.33 -9.53
CA THR A 5 -10.48 26.11 -8.65
C THR A 5 -10.39 26.58 -7.19
N MET A 6 -10.36 27.91 -6.99
CA MET A 6 -11.07 28.58 -5.88
C MET A 6 -12.50 28.92 -6.35
N GLU A 7 -13.23 27.91 -6.81
CA GLU A 7 -14.65 28.04 -7.15
C GLU A 7 -15.45 27.82 -5.85
N LYS A 8 -16.46 28.67 -5.62
CA LYS A 8 -17.30 28.73 -4.41
C LYS A 8 -17.65 27.34 -3.87
N MET A 9 -16.97 26.90 -2.81
CA MET A 9 -17.37 25.71 -2.07
C MET A 9 -18.60 26.07 -1.23
N GLU A 10 -19.76 25.52 -1.61
CA GLU A 10 -21.02 25.65 -0.86
C GLU A 10 -20.87 24.95 0.50
N LYS A 11 -21.24 25.62 1.60
CA LYS A 11 -21.21 25.00 2.93
C LYS A 11 -22.43 24.11 3.10
N ASP A 12 -22.21 22.88 3.56
CA ASP A 12 -23.27 21.97 3.96
C ASP A 12 -24.01 22.47 5.21
N ARG A 13 -25.11 21.78 5.58
CA ARG A 13 -25.92 22.11 6.77
C ARG A 13 -25.13 22.05 8.09
N THR A 14 -23.95 21.44 8.09
CA THR A 14 -23.05 21.34 9.25
C THR A 14 -21.97 22.43 9.25
N GLY A 15 -21.97 23.34 8.27
CA GLY A 15 -21.02 24.45 8.15
C GLY A 15 -19.68 24.06 7.53
N TYR A 16 -19.51 22.80 7.12
CA TYR A 16 -18.34 22.33 6.40
C TYR A 16 -18.50 22.56 4.91
N PHE A 17 -17.41 22.83 4.21
CA PHE A 17 -17.45 22.93 2.76
C PHE A 17 -17.87 21.59 2.15
N SER A 18 -18.92 21.60 1.34
CA SER A 18 -19.37 20.43 0.58
C SER A 18 -18.23 19.96 -0.30
N ARG A 19 -17.65 18.82 0.07
CA ARG A 19 -16.66 18.15 -0.76
C ARG A 19 -17.45 17.31 -1.75
N TRP A 20 -17.48 17.71 -3.01
CA TRP A 20 -18.11 16.97 -4.12
C TRP A 20 -17.33 15.69 -4.47
N ASP A 21 -16.93 14.90 -3.47
CA ASP A 21 -16.05 13.74 -3.61
C ASP A 21 -16.74 12.39 -3.34
N GLY A 22 -18.07 12.38 -3.19
CA GLY A 22 -18.86 11.16 -2.95
C GLY A 22 -18.81 10.13 -4.08
N VAL A 23 -18.51 10.55 -5.31
CA VAL A 23 -18.32 9.68 -6.50
C VAL A 23 -16.87 9.73 -7.00
N ARG A 24 -15.94 10.27 -6.19
CA ARG A 24 -14.53 10.38 -6.61
C ARG A 24 -13.90 9.00 -6.61
N ASP A 25 -13.58 8.52 -7.80
CA ASP A 25 -12.92 7.22 -7.96
C ASP A 25 -11.39 7.32 -7.97
N ILE A 26 -10.84 8.49 -8.32
CA ILE A 26 -9.40 8.73 -8.34
C ILE A 26 -9.07 9.96 -7.47
N ASP A 27 -8.16 9.78 -6.51
CA ASP A 27 -7.52 10.87 -5.77
C ASP A 27 -6.21 11.24 -6.46
N VAL A 28 -6.25 12.25 -7.33
CA VAL A 28 -5.13 12.67 -8.19
C VAL A 28 -3.89 13.04 -7.39
N TRP A 29 -4.02 13.79 -6.30
CA TRP A 29 -2.87 14.23 -5.52
C TRP A 29 -2.22 13.08 -4.78
N LYS A 30 -3.04 12.21 -4.18
CA LYS A 30 -2.54 11.00 -3.52
C LYS A 30 -1.91 10.04 -4.53
N TRP A 31 -2.47 9.95 -5.74
CA TRP A 31 -1.92 9.15 -6.82
C TRP A 31 -0.56 9.68 -7.30
N GLU A 32 -0.43 10.98 -7.54
CA GLU A 32 0.82 11.55 -8.07
C GLU A 32 1.95 11.59 -7.03
N LEU A 33 1.61 11.79 -5.76
CA LEU A 33 2.57 11.92 -4.68
C LEU A 33 2.76 10.63 -3.87
N SER A 34 2.13 9.52 -4.28
CA SER A 34 2.24 8.23 -3.60
C SER A 34 3.69 7.76 -3.54
N ARG A 35 4.09 7.29 -2.37
CA ARG A 35 5.43 6.73 -2.13
C ARG A 35 5.47 5.23 -2.15
N ASP A 36 4.30 4.61 -2.04
CA ASP A 36 4.17 3.19 -1.77
C ASP A 36 2.90 2.62 -2.41
N PHE A 37 2.85 1.30 -2.53
CA PHE A 37 1.75 0.56 -3.14
C PHE A 37 0.44 0.74 -2.40
N THR A 38 0.46 0.87 -1.07
CA THR A 38 -0.77 1.08 -0.30
C THR A 38 -1.40 2.44 -0.65
N ASP A 39 -0.59 3.49 -0.76
CA ASP A 39 -1.05 4.81 -1.16
C ASP A 39 -1.54 4.84 -2.61
N CYS A 40 -0.84 4.16 -3.53
CA CYS A 40 -1.28 4.00 -4.92
C CYS A 40 -2.61 3.27 -5.02
N VAL A 41 -2.76 2.11 -4.38
CA VAL A 41 -4.00 1.32 -4.43
C VAL A 41 -5.14 2.12 -3.83
N GLN A 42 -4.95 2.80 -2.71
CA GLN A 42 -6.00 3.59 -2.07
C GLN A 42 -6.40 4.87 -2.83
N SER A 43 -5.59 5.33 -3.79
CA SER A 43 -5.88 6.53 -4.58
C SER A 43 -6.54 6.22 -5.91
N PHE A 44 -6.53 4.96 -6.36
CA PHE A 44 -7.23 4.50 -7.54
C PHE A 44 -8.44 3.66 -7.14
N ASN A 45 -9.54 3.80 -7.85
CA ASN A 45 -10.78 3.08 -7.59
C ASN A 45 -11.25 3.17 -6.12
N CYS A 46 -11.25 4.39 -5.58
CA CYS A 46 -11.55 4.69 -4.18
C CYS A 46 -12.88 4.11 -3.73
N GLY A 47 -13.93 4.19 -4.57
CA GLY A 47 -15.26 3.67 -4.26
C GLY A 47 -15.25 2.16 -4.09
N THR A 48 -14.64 1.44 -5.04
CA THR A 48 -14.54 -0.03 -4.97
C THR A 48 -13.66 -0.46 -3.81
N ASN A 49 -12.57 0.24 -3.52
CA ASN A 49 -11.71 -0.06 -2.37
C ASN A 49 -12.46 0.08 -1.04
N ILE A 50 -13.26 1.14 -0.87
CA ILE A 50 -14.11 1.32 0.31
C ILE A 50 -15.15 0.19 0.38
N TRP A 51 -15.80 -0.13 -0.75
CA TRP A 51 -16.79 -1.19 -0.82
C TRP A 51 -16.19 -2.55 -0.48
N ALA A 52 -15.06 -2.94 -1.08
CA ALA A 52 -14.38 -4.22 -0.87
C ALA A 52 -13.88 -4.35 0.57
N LYS A 53 -13.32 -3.27 1.14
CA LYS A 53 -12.92 -3.24 2.55
C LYS A 53 -14.11 -3.48 3.48
N ASN A 54 -15.24 -2.82 3.23
CA ASN A 54 -16.40 -2.86 4.12
C ASN A 54 -17.22 -4.15 3.97
N HIS A 55 -17.37 -4.66 2.76
CA HIS A 55 -18.28 -5.76 2.45
C HIS A 55 -17.58 -7.12 2.34
N ILE A 56 -16.29 -7.16 2.05
CA ILE A 56 -15.55 -8.43 1.88
C ILE A 56 -14.54 -8.57 3.01
N LEU A 57 -13.51 -7.71 3.04
CA LEU A 57 -12.39 -7.85 3.97
C LEU A 57 -12.83 -7.86 5.44
N ARG A 58 -13.75 -6.96 5.82
CA ARG A 58 -14.29 -6.93 7.19
C ARG A 58 -15.12 -8.15 7.53
N ARG A 59 -15.83 -8.73 6.55
CA ARG A 59 -16.64 -9.93 6.75
C ARG A 59 -15.79 -11.20 6.80
N LEU A 60 -14.58 -11.18 6.26
CA LEU A 60 -13.60 -12.27 6.34
C LEU A 60 -12.74 -12.26 7.61
N ARG A 61 -13.02 -11.37 8.58
CA ARG A 61 -12.27 -11.29 9.85
C ARG A 61 -12.33 -12.57 10.69
N TRP A 62 -13.36 -13.40 10.51
CA TRP A 62 -13.49 -14.69 11.20
C TRP A 62 -12.40 -15.70 10.82
N LEU A 63 -11.70 -15.49 9.70
CA LEU A 63 -10.63 -16.37 9.24
C LEU A 63 -9.36 -16.27 10.11
N ASP A 64 -9.25 -15.25 10.98
CA ASP A 64 -8.09 -14.90 11.81
C ASP A 64 -6.74 -14.82 11.05
N ASN A 65 -6.80 -14.76 9.72
CA ASN A 65 -5.64 -14.73 8.85
C ASN A 65 -5.76 -13.55 7.89
N LYS A 66 -5.06 -12.47 8.23
CA LYS A 66 -5.07 -11.20 7.46
C LYS A 66 -4.65 -11.38 6.00
N PRO A 67 -3.50 -12.00 5.66
CA PRO A 67 -3.12 -12.17 4.27
C PRO A 67 -4.10 -13.06 3.51
N ALA A 68 -4.65 -14.10 4.13
CA ALA A 68 -5.67 -14.92 3.47
C ALA A 68 -6.97 -14.13 3.20
N ALA A 69 -7.42 -13.30 4.14
CA ALA A 69 -8.59 -12.43 3.95
C ALA A 69 -8.34 -11.38 2.85
N GLN A 70 -7.13 -10.81 2.77
CA GLN A 70 -6.74 -9.89 1.69
C GLN A 70 -6.69 -10.60 0.34
N LEU A 71 -6.07 -11.79 0.27
CA LEU A 71 -6.01 -12.57 -0.96
C LEU A 71 -7.40 -12.95 -1.47
N ALA A 72 -8.30 -13.39 -0.59
CA ALA A 72 -9.68 -13.67 -0.94
C ALA A 72 -10.43 -12.41 -1.43
N THR A 73 -10.17 -11.24 -0.82
CA THR A 73 -10.74 -9.97 -1.28
C THR A 73 -10.25 -9.61 -2.69
N LEU A 74 -8.96 -9.76 -2.96
CA LEU A 74 -8.37 -9.50 -4.27
C LEU A 74 -8.80 -10.52 -5.33
N ALA A 75 -8.97 -11.79 -4.95
CA ALA A 75 -9.53 -12.82 -5.82
C ALA A 75 -10.97 -12.51 -6.21
N TYR A 76 -11.80 -12.03 -5.27
CA TYR A 76 -13.13 -11.54 -5.60
C TYR A 76 -13.07 -10.38 -6.60
N LEU A 77 -12.18 -9.40 -6.39
CA LEU A 77 -12.03 -8.28 -7.30
C LEU A 77 -11.58 -8.73 -8.71
N ALA A 78 -10.72 -9.73 -8.81
CA ALA A 78 -10.35 -10.33 -10.10
C ALA A 78 -11.58 -10.91 -10.82
N ILE A 79 -12.38 -11.71 -10.11
CA ILE A 79 -13.60 -12.31 -10.66
C ILE A 79 -14.63 -11.24 -11.04
N TRP A 80 -14.77 -10.19 -10.24
CA TRP A 80 -15.67 -9.07 -10.52
C TRP A 80 -15.33 -8.35 -11.83
N HIS A 81 -14.04 -8.28 -12.19
CA HIS A 81 -13.62 -7.75 -13.51
C HIS A 81 -13.85 -8.74 -14.66
N GLY A 82 -13.85 -10.05 -14.39
CA GLY A 82 -14.18 -11.11 -15.33
C GLY A 82 -13.23 -12.31 -15.25
N TYR A 83 -13.36 -13.24 -16.20
CA TYR A 83 -12.61 -14.51 -16.22
C TYR A 83 -11.33 -14.46 -17.06
N HIS A 84 -10.82 -13.26 -17.36
CA HIS A 84 -9.57 -13.10 -18.11
C HIS A 84 -8.36 -13.23 -17.20
N LEU A 85 -7.36 -13.99 -17.66
CA LEU A 85 -6.13 -14.28 -16.89
C LEU A 85 -5.41 -13.00 -16.42
N GLY A 86 -5.45 -11.93 -17.21
CA GLY A 86 -4.81 -10.65 -16.85
C GLY A 86 -5.32 -10.06 -15.53
N TYR A 87 -6.61 -10.25 -15.20
CA TYR A 87 -7.16 -9.74 -13.93
C TYR A 87 -6.56 -10.47 -12.73
N PHE A 88 -6.50 -11.80 -12.78
CA PHE A 88 -5.88 -12.60 -11.73
C PHE A 88 -4.39 -12.26 -11.55
N LEU A 89 -3.68 -12.02 -12.66
CA LEU A 89 -2.27 -11.62 -12.61
C LEU A 89 -2.07 -10.22 -12.00
N LEU A 90 -2.93 -9.25 -12.33
CA LEU A 90 -2.86 -7.91 -11.74
C LEU A 90 -3.11 -7.97 -10.22
N PHE A 91 -4.21 -8.58 -9.79
CA PHE A 91 -4.56 -8.63 -8.36
C PHE A 91 -3.62 -9.53 -7.55
N GLY A 92 -3.09 -10.59 -8.17
CA GLY A 92 -2.00 -11.38 -7.58
C GLY A 92 -0.74 -10.55 -7.39
N LEU A 93 -0.34 -9.79 -8.42
CA LEU A 93 0.81 -8.90 -8.33
C LEU A 93 0.61 -7.79 -7.30
N GLU A 94 -0.59 -7.21 -7.20
CA GLU A 94 -0.95 -6.25 -6.14
C GLU A 94 -0.71 -6.86 -4.76
N PHE A 95 -1.19 -8.09 -4.53
CA PHE A 95 -0.95 -8.81 -3.27
C PHE A 95 0.56 -8.98 -3.01
N GLY A 96 1.33 -9.39 -4.01
CA GLY A 96 2.78 -9.56 -3.91
C GLY A 96 3.50 -8.25 -3.55
N CYS A 97 3.22 -7.16 -4.28
CA CYS A 97 3.81 -5.84 -4.06
C CYS A 97 3.47 -5.28 -2.68
N VAL A 98 2.20 -5.31 -2.29
CA VAL A 98 1.75 -4.81 -0.98
C VAL A 98 2.33 -5.66 0.16
N SER A 99 2.38 -6.99 -0.01
CA SER A 99 3.01 -7.88 0.97
C SER A 99 4.50 -7.60 1.11
N ALA A 100 5.21 -7.40 0.00
CA ALA A 100 6.63 -7.07 -0.01
C ALA A 100 6.90 -5.73 0.69
N GLN A 101 6.09 -4.71 0.40
CA GLN A 101 6.14 -3.42 1.09
C GLN A 101 5.95 -3.57 2.60
N GLN A 102 4.91 -4.29 3.03
CA GLN A 102 4.64 -4.48 4.47
C GLN A 102 5.79 -5.20 5.17
N GLN A 103 6.39 -6.18 4.50
CA GLN A 103 7.59 -6.88 4.98
C GLN A 103 8.80 -5.95 5.07
N LEU A 104 9.03 -5.09 4.07
CA LEU A 104 10.10 -4.10 4.07
C LEU A 104 9.93 -3.10 5.23
N TYR A 105 8.73 -2.55 5.42
CA TYR A 105 8.44 -1.64 6.52
C TYR A 105 8.66 -2.31 7.88
N LYS A 106 8.25 -3.57 8.03
CA LYS A 106 8.53 -4.35 9.23
C LYS A 106 10.03 -4.51 9.49
N LEU A 107 10.84 -4.78 8.46
CA LEU A 107 12.30 -4.88 8.61
C LEU A 107 12.93 -3.54 9.01
N ILE A 108 12.48 -2.44 8.40
CA ILE A 108 12.93 -1.08 8.73
C ILE A 108 12.64 -0.75 10.20
N ASP A 109 11.42 -1.05 10.67
CA ASP A 109 11.01 -0.75 12.04
C ASP A 109 11.79 -1.58 13.06
N GLN A 110 12.05 -2.86 12.74
CA GLN A 110 12.73 -3.81 13.59
C GLN A 110 14.25 -3.59 13.67
N THR A 111 14.86 -3.01 12.65
CA THR A 111 16.32 -2.83 12.60
C THR A 111 16.72 -1.53 13.30
N PRO A 112 17.62 -1.56 14.31
CA PRO A 112 18.11 -0.35 14.97
C PRO A 112 18.83 0.57 13.97
N GLY A 113 18.65 1.88 14.12
CA GLY A 113 19.26 2.90 13.25
C GLY A 113 18.60 3.11 11.88
N TRP A 114 17.91 2.12 11.31
CA TRP A 114 17.28 2.25 9.98
C TRP A 114 16.10 3.24 9.97
N ALA A 115 15.19 3.11 10.93
CA ALA A 115 14.07 4.03 11.07
C ALA A 115 14.54 5.48 11.30
N GLU A 116 15.61 5.67 12.09
CA GLU A 116 16.21 6.98 12.34
C GLU A 116 16.89 7.55 11.10
N PHE A 117 17.61 6.72 10.35
CA PHE A 117 18.25 7.11 9.09
C PHE A 117 17.22 7.55 8.04
N ILE A 118 16.14 6.79 7.89
CA ILE A 118 15.04 7.09 6.94
C ILE A 118 14.28 8.35 7.36
N ALA A 119 14.20 8.64 8.66
CA ALA A 119 13.53 9.83 9.16
C ALA A 119 14.29 11.15 8.85
N LYS A 120 15.59 11.09 8.54
CA LYS A 120 16.43 12.27 8.26
C LYS A 120 15.91 13.06 7.05
N PRO A 121 15.72 14.39 7.15
CA PRO A 121 15.18 15.21 6.06
C PRO A 121 15.93 15.10 4.74
N SER A 122 17.26 14.94 4.79
CA SER A 122 18.11 14.80 3.60
C SER A 122 17.88 13.50 2.83
N VAL A 123 17.46 12.42 3.50
CA VAL A 123 17.27 11.10 2.88
C VAL A 123 15.84 10.95 2.32
N ARG A 124 14.87 11.65 2.90
CA ARG A 124 13.45 11.62 2.49
C ARG A 124 13.18 11.78 0.99
N PRO A 125 13.77 12.75 0.26
CA PRO A 125 13.52 12.88 -1.17
C PRO A 125 14.00 11.65 -1.97
N PHE A 126 15.12 11.04 -1.57
CA PHE A 126 15.64 9.84 -2.23
C PHE A 126 14.75 8.62 -1.97
N ILE A 127 14.24 8.46 -0.74
CA ILE A 127 13.29 7.40 -0.40
C ILE A 127 11.97 7.59 -1.15
N TRP A 128 11.46 8.82 -1.21
CA TRP A 128 10.26 9.15 -1.98
C TRP A 128 10.46 8.80 -3.46
N LEU A 129 11.58 9.21 -4.06
CA LEU A 129 11.89 8.94 -5.46
C LEU A 129 12.03 7.43 -5.73
N PHE A 130 12.74 6.70 -4.89
CA PHE A 130 12.89 5.26 -4.99
C PHE A 130 11.53 4.54 -4.90
N GLY A 131 10.71 4.91 -3.91
CA GLY A 131 9.37 4.38 -3.75
C GLY A 131 8.50 4.68 -4.98
N ARG A 132 8.52 5.92 -5.47
CA ARG A 132 7.75 6.37 -6.63
C ARG A 132 8.15 5.64 -7.92
N ILE A 133 9.45 5.47 -8.19
CA ILE A 133 9.91 4.71 -9.36
C ILE A 133 9.48 3.25 -9.25
N THR A 134 9.63 2.65 -8.06
CA THR A 134 9.27 1.25 -7.81
C THR A 134 7.77 1.01 -8.01
N THR A 135 6.92 1.89 -7.47
CA THR A 135 5.47 1.80 -7.62
C THR A 135 5.05 2.04 -9.06
N LEU A 136 5.54 3.10 -9.71
CA LEU A 136 5.19 3.41 -11.10
C LEU A 136 5.54 2.26 -12.05
N TYR A 137 6.75 1.72 -11.95
CA TYR A 137 7.19 0.64 -12.84
C TYR A 137 6.39 -0.64 -12.60
N SER A 138 6.20 -1.03 -11.34
CA SER A 138 5.46 -2.25 -10.98
C SER A 138 3.96 -2.13 -11.34
N MET A 139 3.35 -0.97 -11.12
CA MET A 139 1.96 -0.72 -11.49
C MET A 139 1.77 -0.64 -13.01
N GLY A 140 2.67 0.04 -13.74
CA GLY A 140 2.64 0.07 -15.20
C GLY A 140 2.70 -1.33 -15.79
N PHE A 141 3.58 -2.18 -15.25
CA PHE A 141 3.67 -3.58 -15.62
C PHE A 141 2.38 -4.36 -15.26
N ALA A 142 1.78 -4.13 -14.09
CA ALA A 142 0.52 -4.77 -13.72
C ALA A 142 -0.63 -4.39 -14.68
N PHE A 143 -0.79 -3.09 -14.94
CA PHE A 143 -1.84 -2.55 -15.81
C PHE A 143 -1.70 -2.97 -17.27
N LEU A 144 -0.50 -3.31 -17.74
CA LEU A 144 -0.30 -3.88 -19.06
C LEU A 144 -1.18 -5.12 -19.29
N THR A 145 -1.20 -6.04 -18.31
CA THR A 145 -2.02 -7.27 -18.40
C THR A 145 -3.52 -7.00 -18.28
N PHE A 146 -3.89 -5.95 -17.54
CA PHE A 146 -5.27 -5.53 -17.36
C PHE A 146 -5.83 -4.79 -18.58
N GLY A 147 -5.07 -3.85 -19.14
CA GLY A 147 -5.53 -2.99 -20.23
C GLY A 147 -5.65 -3.71 -21.58
N LEU A 148 -4.78 -4.68 -21.85
CA LEU A 148 -4.82 -5.47 -23.09
C LEU A 148 -5.83 -6.63 -23.03
N VAL A 149 -6.28 -7.00 -21.82
CA VAL A 149 -7.29 -8.02 -21.48
C VAL A 149 -7.00 -9.44 -22.00
N LYS A 150 -6.91 -9.62 -23.32
CA LYS A 150 -6.66 -10.91 -23.98
C LYS A 150 -5.20 -11.31 -23.88
N THR A 151 -4.94 -12.53 -23.40
CA THR A 151 -3.61 -13.12 -23.24
C THR A 151 -2.71 -12.99 -24.45
N ARG A 152 -3.26 -13.17 -25.66
CA ARG A 152 -2.51 -13.04 -26.91
C ARG A 152 -1.80 -11.68 -27.10
N TYR A 153 -2.30 -10.62 -26.47
CA TYR A 153 -1.77 -9.27 -26.65
C TYR A 153 -0.76 -8.86 -25.58
N TRP A 154 -1.01 -9.18 -24.30
CA TRP A 154 -0.07 -8.81 -23.24
C TRP A 154 1.06 -9.83 -23.04
N PHE A 155 0.90 -11.08 -23.48
CA PHE A 155 1.91 -12.11 -23.24
C PHE A 155 3.25 -11.81 -23.92
N GLY A 156 3.23 -11.29 -25.16
CA GLY A 156 4.44 -10.89 -25.89
C GLY A 156 5.25 -9.81 -25.15
N PRO A 157 4.63 -8.67 -24.80
CA PRO A 157 5.26 -7.63 -23.99
C PRO A 157 5.76 -8.10 -22.61
N VAL A 158 4.96 -8.90 -21.89
CA VAL A 158 5.40 -9.45 -20.59
C VAL A 158 6.62 -10.37 -20.75
N LYS A 159 6.64 -11.18 -21.80
CA LYS A 159 7.77 -12.06 -22.13
C LYS A 159 9.02 -11.27 -22.55
N SER A 160 8.88 -10.18 -23.31
CA SER A 160 10.03 -9.33 -23.67
C SER A 160 10.63 -8.60 -22.47
N MET A 161 9.85 -8.42 -21.40
CA MET A 161 10.31 -7.95 -20.09
C MET A 161 10.77 -9.10 -19.16
N TYR A 162 10.94 -10.31 -19.69
CA TYR A 162 11.44 -11.50 -19.00
C TYR A 162 10.65 -11.88 -17.74
N PHE A 163 9.37 -11.50 -17.63
CA PHE A 163 8.58 -11.68 -16.41
C PHE A 163 9.25 -11.08 -15.15
N LEU A 164 10.13 -10.10 -15.32
CA LEU A 164 11.05 -9.61 -14.29
C LEU A 164 10.32 -9.22 -12.99
N ILE A 165 9.22 -8.47 -13.11
CA ILE A 165 8.43 -8.02 -11.96
C ILE A 165 7.83 -9.21 -11.19
N TYR A 166 7.31 -10.23 -11.88
CA TYR A 166 6.80 -11.42 -11.21
C TYR A 166 7.92 -12.16 -10.46
N ILE A 167 9.08 -12.33 -11.09
CA ILE A 167 10.24 -12.99 -10.47
C ILE A 167 10.69 -12.21 -9.23
N ILE A 168 10.76 -10.88 -9.30
CA ILE A 168 11.14 -10.03 -8.16
C ILE A 168 10.21 -10.25 -6.97
N TYR A 169 8.89 -10.13 -7.15
CA TYR A 169 7.97 -10.17 -6.00
C TYR A 169 7.63 -11.58 -5.52
N PHE A 170 7.65 -12.60 -6.39
CA PHE A 170 7.26 -13.96 -6.02
C PHE A 170 8.43 -14.92 -5.75
N ALA A 171 9.64 -14.61 -6.19
CA ALA A 171 10.82 -15.45 -5.95
C ALA A 171 11.92 -14.72 -5.17
N ILE A 172 12.43 -13.62 -5.72
CA ILE A 172 13.61 -12.93 -5.16
C ILE A 172 13.28 -12.31 -3.79
N TRP A 173 12.19 -11.55 -3.71
CA TRP A 173 11.83 -10.83 -2.49
C TRP A 173 11.52 -11.76 -1.31
N PRO A 174 10.70 -12.84 -1.44
CA PRO A 174 10.48 -13.77 -0.34
C PRO A 174 11.77 -14.42 0.18
N MET A 175 12.67 -14.80 -0.73
CA MET A 175 13.98 -15.36 -0.38
C MET A 175 14.83 -14.32 0.37
N LEU A 176 14.90 -13.09 -0.15
CA LEU A 176 15.62 -11.99 0.48
C LEU A 176 15.05 -11.64 1.85
N TYR A 177 13.73 -11.52 1.98
CA TYR A 177 13.06 -11.25 3.25
C TYR A 177 13.36 -12.35 4.27
N HIS A 178 13.32 -13.63 3.85
CA HIS A 178 13.68 -14.74 4.73
C HIS A 178 15.12 -14.57 5.26
N VAL A 179 16.10 -14.38 4.38
CA VAL A 179 17.50 -14.15 4.76
C VAL A 179 17.65 -12.94 5.68
N LEU A 180 17.14 -11.77 5.28
CA LEU A 180 17.24 -10.54 6.06
C LEU A 180 16.56 -10.67 7.43
N SER A 181 15.42 -11.35 7.52
CA SER A 181 14.71 -11.54 8.78
C SER A 181 15.43 -12.46 9.78
N THR A 182 16.38 -13.28 9.29
CA THR A 182 17.24 -14.16 10.10
C THR A 182 18.57 -13.50 10.47
N VAL A 183 19.13 -12.66 9.59
CA VAL A 183 20.45 -12.04 9.79
C VAL A 183 20.36 -10.72 10.55
N LEU A 184 19.32 -9.90 10.30
CA LEU A 184 19.25 -8.55 10.85
C LEU A 184 18.95 -8.55 12.36
N PRO A 185 19.63 -7.70 13.14
CA PRO A 185 19.38 -7.57 14.56
C PRO A 185 17.98 -6.99 14.79
N ARG A 186 17.21 -7.64 15.66
CA ARG A 186 15.88 -7.18 16.05
C ARG A 186 16.00 -6.26 17.26
N LYS A 187 15.38 -5.09 17.20
CA LYS A 187 15.16 -4.25 18.39
C LYS A 187 14.49 -5.10 19.48
N PRO A 188 14.93 -4.99 20.75
CA PRO A 188 14.24 -5.63 21.85
C PRO A 188 12.80 -5.13 21.88
N LYS A 189 11.85 -6.07 21.94
CA LYS A 189 10.41 -5.77 21.95
C LYS A 189 10.11 -4.99 23.23
N GLN A 190 10.09 -3.66 23.17
CA GLN A 190 9.64 -2.85 24.30
C GLN A 190 8.21 -3.27 24.63
N ASP A 191 8.03 -3.73 25.85
CA ASP A 191 6.76 -4.28 26.29
C ASP A 191 5.74 -3.14 26.31
N LYS A 192 4.67 -3.24 25.51
CA LYS A 192 3.68 -2.15 25.37
C LYS A 192 3.06 -1.75 26.71
N LYS A 193 3.07 -2.66 27.68
CA LYS A 193 2.65 -2.43 29.06
C LYS A 193 3.62 -1.50 29.81
N VAL A 194 4.92 -1.68 29.64
CA VAL A 194 5.98 -0.84 30.24
C VAL A 194 5.95 0.57 29.64
N LEU A 195 5.85 0.69 28.31
CA LEU A 195 5.77 2.00 27.64
C LEU A 195 4.51 2.78 28.05
N ARG A 196 3.36 2.10 28.18
CA ARG A 196 2.11 2.72 28.63
C ARG A 196 2.18 3.17 30.09
N ASN A 197 2.82 2.38 30.95
CA ASN A 197 3.04 2.75 32.35
C ASN A 197 3.98 3.96 32.48
N GLN A 198 5.05 4.01 31.69
CA GLN A 198 5.97 5.15 31.64
C GLN A 198 5.31 6.42 31.09
N LEU A 199 4.43 6.30 30.09
CA LEU A 199 3.69 7.44 29.57
C LEU A 199 2.72 8.00 30.62
N ASN A 200 2.03 7.10 31.34
CA ASN A 200 1.09 7.47 32.38
C ASN A 200 1.78 8.09 33.60
N SER A 201 2.98 7.61 33.99
CA SER A 201 3.77 8.23 35.07
C SER A 201 4.24 9.63 34.70
N ASN A 202 4.75 9.83 33.48
CA ASN A 202 5.18 11.14 33.01
C ASN A 202 4.02 12.15 32.92
N LEU A 203 2.80 11.68 32.57
CA LEU A 203 1.59 12.51 32.57
C LEU A 203 1.11 12.85 33.98
N ALA A 204 1.35 11.97 34.96
CA ALA A 204 1.02 12.21 36.36
C ALA A 204 1.96 13.25 36.98
N GLU A 205 3.27 13.14 36.74
CA GLU A 205 4.27 14.14 37.20
C GLU A 205 3.99 15.53 36.65
N LYS A 206 3.63 15.63 35.36
CA LYS A 206 3.31 16.91 34.70
C LYS A 206 1.98 17.54 35.15
N LYS A 207 1.14 16.83 35.91
CA LYS A 207 -0.09 17.36 36.50
C LYS A 207 0.11 17.86 37.94
N VAL A 208 1.23 17.51 38.56
CA VAL A 208 1.56 17.88 39.94
C VAL A 208 2.51 19.09 39.99
N SER A 209 3.17 19.43 38.87
CA SER A 209 3.90 20.70 38.65
C SER A 209 2.98 21.80 38.12
#